data_AF-A0A831NZ46-F1
#
_entry.id   AF-A0A831NZ46-F1
#
_cell.length_a   1.000
_cell.length_b   1.000
_cell.length_c   1.000
_cell.angle_alpha   90.00
_cell.angle_beta   90.00
_cell.angle_gamma   90.00
#
_symmetry.space_group_name_H-M   'P 1'
#
loop_
_entity.id
_entity.type
_entity.pdbx_description
1 polymer ?
#
loop_
_entity_poly.entity_id
_entity_poly.type
_entity_poly.pdbx_seq_one_letter_code
_entity_poly.pdbx_strand_id
1 'polypeptide(L)'
;HAAVEIGFLQQACRNLYGMAPVIPAIDTMQLARQRLERRQEPYKAGDLRLFNLRKQYGLPRYQAHNALMDAIATAELFLAQLAHGNYRKPPPLKNFLLRS
;
A
#
# COMPACT_ATOMS: atom_id res chain seq x y z
N HIS A 1 -4.86 4.54 4.99
CA HIS A 1 -3.84 5.61 4.99
C HIS A 1 -3.86 6.40 3.69
N ALA A 2 -4.15 5.76 2.56
CA ALA A 2 -4.19 6.40 1.25
C ALA A 2 -5.14 7.61 1.13
N ALA A 3 -6.28 7.66 1.83
CA ALA A 3 -7.20 8.81 1.74
C ALA A 3 -6.57 10.14 2.20
N VAL A 4 -5.68 10.10 3.21
CA VAL A 4 -4.98 11.29 3.70
C VAL A 4 -3.98 11.79 2.66
N GLU A 5 -3.18 10.88 2.09
CA GLU A 5 -2.17 11.23 1.08
C GLU A 5 -2.80 11.70 -0.24
N ILE A 6 -3.87 11.03 -0.69
CA ILE A 6 -4.61 11.44 -1.89
C ILE A 6 -5.23 12.82 -1.67
N GLY A 7 -5.85 13.07 -0.52
CA GLY A 7 -6.40 14.39 -0.20
C GLY A 7 -5.33 15.49 -0.18
N PHE A 8 -4.18 15.19 0.41
CA PHE A 8 -3.02 16.09 0.42
C PHE A 8 -2.53 16.40 -1.00
N LEU A 9 -2.33 15.38 -1.84
CA LEU A 9 -1.89 15.55 -3.24
C LEU A 9 -2.93 16.29 -4.08
N GLN A 10 -4.21 15.98 -3.93
CA GLN A 10 -5.29 16.68 -4.62
C GLN A 10 -5.32 18.16 -4.24
N GLN A 11 -5.17 18.48 -2.95
CA GLN A 11 -5.14 19.87 -2.51
C GLN A 11 -3.91 20.61 -3.05
N ALA A 12 -2.73 19.98 -3.04
CA ALA A 12 -1.52 20.54 -3.61
C ALA A 12 -1.68 20.82 -5.12
N CYS A 13 -2.26 19.89 -5.87
CA CYS A 13 -2.53 20.07 -7.30
C CYS A 13 -3.54 21.20 -7.56
N ARG A 14 -4.61 21.31 -6.76
CA ARG A 14 -5.57 22.41 -6.89
C ARG A 14 -4.90 23.76 -6.65
N ASN A 15 -4.03 23.85 -5.64
CA ASN A 15 -3.35 25.09 -5.31
C ASN A 15 -2.34 25.52 -6.39
N LEU A 16 -1.62 24.57 -6.99
CA LEU A 16 -0.56 24.86 -7.97
C LEU A 16 -1.09 24.97 -9.41
N TYR A 17 -2.12 24.21 -9.75
CA TYR A 17 -2.56 24.01 -11.14
C TYR A 17 -4.05 24.30 -11.36
N GLY A 18 -4.80 24.70 -10.32
CA GLY A 18 -6.24 24.97 -10.41
C GLY A 18 -7.13 23.74 -10.57
N MET A 19 -6.54 22.54 -10.67
CA MET A 19 -7.25 21.28 -10.86
C MET A 19 -6.54 20.13 -10.15
N ALA A 20 -7.29 19.10 -9.78
CA ALA A 20 -6.74 17.84 -9.28
C ALA A 20 -7.11 16.71 -10.24
N PRO A 21 -6.13 15.94 -10.73
CA PRO A 21 -6.42 14.73 -11.49
C PRO A 21 -7.04 13.65 -10.59
N VAL A 22 -7.65 12.64 -11.21
CA VAL A 22 -7.95 11.39 -10.51
C VAL A 22 -6.62 10.69 -10.21
N ILE A 23 -6.37 10.40 -8.94
CA ILE A 23 -5.14 9.73 -8.48
C ILE A 23 -5.50 8.27 -8.19
N PRO A 24 -5.36 7.34 -9.16
CA PRO A 24 -5.55 5.93 -8.89
C PRO A 24 -4.48 5.44 -7.91
N ALA A 25 -4.91 4.86 -6.80
CA ALA A 25 -4.02 4.45 -5.72
C ALA A 25 -4.30 3.02 -5.26
N ILE A 26 -3.25 2.36 -4.78
CA ILE A 26 -3.30 1.04 -4.17
C ILE A 26 -2.76 1.18 -2.73
N ASP A 27 -3.56 0.80 -1.72
CA ASP A 27 -3.14 0.83 -0.32
C ASP A 27 -2.65 -0.57 0.10
N THR A 28 -1.33 -0.78 0.15
CA THR A 28 -0.71 -2.07 0.50
C THR A 28 -1.02 -2.51 1.93
N MET A 29 -1.28 -1.57 2.84
CA MET A 29 -1.71 -1.86 4.20
C MET A 29 -3.15 -2.39 4.21
N GLN A 30 -4.03 -1.78 3.43
CA GLN A 30 -5.40 -2.27 3.25
C GLN A 30 -5.41 -3.67 2.61
N LEU A 31 -4.55 -3.93 1.63
CA LEU A 31 -4.40 -5.27 1.03
C LEU A 31 -3.96 -6.32 2.07
N ALA A 32 -2.99 -5.98 2.92
CA ALA A 32 -2.56 -6.87 4.00
C ALA A 32 -3.70 -7.14 4.99
N ARG A 33 -4.42 -6.09 5.40
CA ARG A 33 -5.57 -6.20 6.30
C ARG A 33 -6.64 -7.13 5.71
N GLN A 34 -7.05 -6.92 4.47
CA GLN A 34 -8.03 -7.77 3.79
C GLN A 34 -7.57 -9.22 3.64
N ARG A 35 -6.26 -9.46 3.50
CA ARG A 35 -5.70 -10.82 3.49
C ARG A 35 -5.86 -11.49 4.86
N LEU A 36 -5.47 -10.81 5.94
CA LEU A 36 -5.55 -11.33 7.31
C LEU A 36 -7.00 -11.60 7.71
N GLU A 37 -7.90 -10.67 7.42
CA GLU A 37 -9.35 -10.83 7.67
C GLU A 37 -9.94 -12.03 6.92
N ARG A 38 -9.59 -12.21 5.63
CA ARG A 38 -10.03 -13.38 4.85
C ARG A 38 -9.52 -14.71 5.39
N ARG A 39 -8.35 -14.72 6.03
CA ARG A 39 -7.76 -15.91 6.65
C ARG A 39 -8.18 -16.11 8.11
N GLN A 40 -8.98 -15.20 8.66
CA GLN A 40 -9.34 -15.18 10.09
C GLN A 40 -8.10 -15.18 11.01
N GLU A 41 -7.00 -14.61 10.54
CA GLU A 41 -5.77 -14.49 11.31
C GLU A 41 -5.87 -13.25 12.22
N PRO A 42 -5.76 -13.40 13.55
CA PRO A 42 -5.79 -12.26 14.46
C PRO A 42 -4.56 -11.38 14.25
N TYR A 43 -4.76 -10.06 14.23
CA TYR A 43 -3.68 -9.09 14.08
C TYR A 43 -3.88 -7.89 15.01
N LYS A 44 -2.78 -7.31 15.46
CA LYS A 44 -2.76 -6.05 16.21
C LYS A 44 -2.63 -4.89 15.23
N ALA A 45 -3.08 -3.70 15.62
CA ALA A 45 -2.95 -2.50 14.78
C ALA A 45 -1.49 -2.20 14.36
N GLY A 46 -0.52 -2.57 15.21
CA GLY A 46 0.91 -2.45 14.90
C GLY A 46 1.38 -3.36 13.76
N ASP A 47 0.75 -4.51 13.55
CA ASP A 47 1.20 -5.50 12.56
C ASP A 47 0.99 -5.02 11.12
N LEU A 48 0.04 -4.11 10.92
CA LEU A 48 -0.23 -3.48 9.63
C LEU A 48 0.76 -2.37 9.27
N ARG A 49 1.66 -1.95 10.18
CA ARG A 49 2.68 -0.95 9.84
C ARG A 49 3.62 -1.51 8.78
N LEU A 50 4.02 -0.67 7.81
CA LEU A 50 4.88 -1.02 6.68
C LEU A 50 6.09 -1.88 7.11
N PHE A 51 6.81 -1.46 8.14
CA PHE A 51 7.97 -2.18 8.66
C PHE A 51 7.65 -3.60 9.17
N ASN A 52 6.51 -3.77 9.85
CA ASN A 52 6.10 -5.06 10.38
C ASN A 52 5.59 -5.98 9.27
N LEU A 53 4.83 -5.45 8.31
CA LEU A 53 4.41 -6.18 7.11
C LEU A 53 5.62 -6.67 6.32
N ARG A 54 6.63 -5.82 6.08
CA ARG A 54 7.86 -6.21 5.37
C ARG A 54 8.61 -7.34 6.08
N LYS A 55 8.66 -7.31 7.42
CA LYS A 55 9.23 -8.40 8.23
C LYS A 55 8.49 -9.73 8.02
N GLN A 56 7.16 -9.71 7.90
CA GLN A 56 6.36 -10.93 7.64
C GLN A 56 6.69 -11.58 6.29
N TYR A 57 7.14 -10.80 5.31
CA TYR A 57 7.57 -11.28 3.99
C TYR A 57 9.08 -11.54 3.87
N GLY A 58 9.84 -11.46 4.98
CA GLY A 58 11.29 -11.67 4.97
C GLY A 58 12.10 -10.59 4.24
N LEU A 59 11.53 -9.40 4.03
CA LEU A 59 12.19 -8.30 3.32
C LEU A 59 13.24 -7.59 4.21
N PRO A 60 14.32 -7.05 3.63
CA PRO A 60 15.36 -6.34 4.38
C PRO A 60 14.80 -5.09 5.07
N ARG A 61 15.37 -4.76 6.25
CA ARG A 61 15.02 -3.53 6.95
C ARG A 61 15.69 -2.33 6.27
N TYR A 62 14.86 -1.40 5.79
CA TYR A 62 15.33 -0.04 5.53
C TYR A 62 15.11 0.83 6.76
N GLN A 63 16.05 1.75 7.00
CA GLN A 63 15.78 2.84 7.92
C GLN A 63 14.73 3.76 7.30
N ALA A 64 13.63 3.99 8.03
CA ALA A 64 12.55 4.87 7.62
C ALA A 64 12.95 6.33 7.89
N HIS A 65 13.84 6.86 7.04
CA HIS A 65 14.37 8.22 7.21
C HIS A 65 14.06 9.16 6.04
N ASN A 66 13.52 8.67 4.92
CA ASN A 66 13.06 9.53 3.84
C ASN A 66 11.90 8.91 3.04
N ALA A 67 11.09 9.78 2.41
CA ALA A 67 9.93 9.39 1.63
C ALA A 67 10.25 8.49 0.43
N LEU A 68 11.46 8.62 -0.15
CA LEU A 68 11.90 7.78 -1.26
C LEU A 68 12.05 6.32 -0.82
N MET A 69 12.70 6.09 0.31
CA MET A 69 12.88 4.75 0.88
C MET A 69 11.55 4.15 1.29
N ASP A 70 10.61 4.94 1.81
CA ASP A 70 9.26 4.47 2.12
C ASP A 70 8.48 4.10 0.85
N ALA A 71 8.64 4.86 -0.25
CA ALA A 71 8.03 4.53 -1.54
C ALA A 71 8.59 3.21 -2.11
N ILE A 72 9.91 3.03 -2.08
CA ILE A 72 10.56 1.78 -2.54
C ILE A 72 10.13 0.61 -1.65
N ALA A 73 10.17 0.78 -0.33
CA ALA A 73 9.71 -0.21 0.64
C ALA A 73 8.26 -0.65 0.40
N THR A 74 7.40 0.31 0.05
CA THR A 74 5.98 0.06 -0.25
C THR A 74 5.82 -0.70 -1.57
N ALA A 75 6.61 -0.35 -2.59
CA ALA A 75 6.60 -1.05 -3.88
C ALA A 75 7.08 -2.51 -3.75
N GLU A 76 8.17 -2.74 -3.03
CA GLU A 76 8.66 -4.11 -2.73
C GLU A 76 7.61 -4.92 -1.96
N LEU A 77 6.97 -4.32 -0.96
CA LEU A 77 5.92 -4.99 -0.19
C LEU A 77 4.76 -5.39 -1.09
N PHE A 78 4.33 -4.52 -2.01
CA PHE A 78 3.26 -4.85 -2.96
C PHE A 78 3.62 -6.05 -3.84
N LEU A 79 4.84 -6.08 -4.38
CA LEU A 79 5.31 -7.20 -5.19
C LEU A 79 5.35 -8.50 -4.37
N ALA A 80 5.82 -8.45 -3.12
CA ALA A 80 5.82 -9.59 -2.22
C ALA A 80 4.40 -10.09 -1.91
N GLN A 81 3.44 -9.20 -1.70
CA GLN A 81 2.03 -9.53 -1.50
C GLN A 81 1.43 -10.22 -2.73
N LEU A 82 1.75 -9.76 -3.94
CA LEU A 82 1.32 -10.39 -5.19
C LEU A 82 1.91 -11.80 -5.34
N ALA A 83 3.21 -11.96 -5.08
CA ALA A 83 3.90 -13.24 -5.19
C ALA A 83 3.36 -14.29 -4.21
N HIS A 84 2.92 -13.87 -3.02
CA HIS A 84 2.34 -14.78 -2.01
C HIS A 84 0.85 -15.05 -2.20
N GLY A 85 0.18 -14.33 -3.10
CA GLY A 85 -1.20 -14.63 -3.44
C GLY A 85 -1.29 -15.87 -4.31
N ASN A 86 -2.27 -16.74 -4.05
CA ASN A 86 -2.55 -17.91 -4.89
C ASN A 86 -3.22 -17.49 -6.20
N TYR A 87 -2.47 -16.82 -7.08
CA TYR A 87 -2.93 -16.39 -8.38
C TYR A 87 -2.40 -17.33 -9.46
N ARG A 88 -3.30 -17.92 -10.27
CA ARG A 88 -2.91 -18.76 -11.41
C ARG A 88 -2.24 -17.96 -12.54
N LYS A 89 -2.55 -16.66 -12.61
CA LYS A 89 -1.92 -15.62 -13.46
C LYS A 89 -1.91 -14.31 -12.68
N PRO A 90 -0.95 -13.39 -12.90
CA PRO A 90 -0.92 -12.10 -12.22
C PRO A 90 -2.25 -11.37 -12.38
N PRO A 91 -2.93 -11.00 -11.28
CA PRO A 91 -4.20 -10.29 -11.33
C PRO A 91 -3.98 -8.88 -11.92
N PRO A 92 -4.95 -8.35 -12.68
CA PRO A 92 -4.83 -7.01 -13.25
C PRO A 92 -4.82 -5.94 -12.15
N LEU A 93 -4.02 -4.89 -12.33
CA LEU A 93 -3.85 -3.82 -11.33
C LEU A 93 -5.16 -3.17 -10.89
N LYS A 94 -6.14 -3.07 -11.80
CA LYS A 94 -7.48 -2.54 -11.51
C LYS A 94 -8.19 -3.23 -10.34
N ASN A 95 -7.83 -4.48 -10.04
CA ASN A 95 -8.43 -5.23 -8.92
C ASN A 95 -7.97 -4.75 -7.55
N PHE A 96 -6.87 -3.97 -7.50
CA PHE A 96 -6.29 -3.46 -6.26
C PHE A 96 -6.49 -1.96 -6.07
N LEU A 97 -7.03 -1.28 -7.08
CA LEU A 97 -7.33 0.14 -6.98
C LEU A 97 -8.34 0.36 -5.86
N LEU A 98 -8.05 1.38 -5.05
CA LEU A 98 -9.03 1.93 -4.12
C LEU A 98 -10.25 2.36 -4.95
N ARG A 99 -11.42 1.87 -4.56
CA ARG A 99 -12.67 2.37 -5.12
C ARG A 99 -12.90 3.75 -4.52
N SER A 100 -12.76 4.76 -5.37
CA SER A 100 -13.16 6.16 -5.11
C SER A 100 -14.67 6.27 -5.01
#